data_AF-A0A0T7A1Q1-F1
#
_entry.id   AF-A0A0T7A1Q1-F1
#
_cell.length_a   1.000
_cell.length_b   1.000
_cell.length_c   1.000
_cell.angle_alpha   90.00
_cell.angle_beta   90.00
_cell.angle_gamma   90.00
#
_symmetry.space_group_name_H-M   'P 1'
#
loop_
_entity.id
_entity.type
_entity.pdbx_description
1 polymer ?
#
loop_
_entity_poly.entity_id
_entity_poly.type
_entity_poly.pdbx_seq_one_letter_code
_entity_poly.pdbx_strand_id
1 'polypeptide(L)' 'MIEAVPERLEGAPRQFRRRWSDEFKERAVAEAMEPGASVSAIAHRIGIHLTLPR' A
#
# COMPACT_ATOMS: atom_id res chain seq x y z
N MET A 1 16.87 -6.60 10.40
CA MET A 1 16.52 -6.31 9.00
C MET A 1 15.37 -7.24 8.66
N ILE A 2 14.18 -6.71 8.40
CA ILE A 2 13.01 -7.54 8.08
C ILE A 2 12.94 -7.61 6.55
N GLU A 3 13.39 -8.74 6.00
CA GLU A 3 13.23 -9.05 4.58
C GLU A 3 11.77 -9.49 4.36
N ALA A 4 10.98 -8.66 3.68
CA ALA A 4 9.60 -8.99 3.32
C ALA A 4 9.59 -9.95 2.13
N VAL A 5 9.91 -11.22 2.39
CA VAL A 5 9.78 -12.30 1.41
C VAL A 5 8.29 -12.66 1.30
N PRO A 6 7.66 -12.58 0.12
CA PRO A 6 6.28 -13.00 -0.07
C PRO A 6 6.22 -14.52 -0.19
N GLU A 7 6.69 -15.23 0.84
CA GLU A 7 6.49 -16.68 0.91
C GLU A 7 4.99 -16.95 1.10
N ARG A 8 4.47 -17.77 0.21
CA ARG A 8 3.04 -17.99 -0.01
C ARG A 8 2.43 -18.66 1.24
N LEU A 9 1.64 -17.91 2.01
CA LEU A 9 0.70 -18.51 2.98
C LEU A 9 -0.32 -19.35 2.20
N GLU A 10 -0.32 -20.67 2.40
CA GLU A 10 -1.29 -21.58 1.79
C GLU A 10 -2.71 -21.18 2.21
N GLY A 11 -3.54 -20.80 1.23
CA GLY A 11 -4.92 -20.34 1.44
C GLY A 11 -5.15 -18.84 1.22
N ALA A 12 -4.12 -18.03 0.98
CA ALA A 12 -4.30 -16.61 0.68
C ALA A 12 -4.94 -16.38 -0.72
N PRO A 13 -5.80 -15.35 -0.90
CA PRO A 13 -6.51 -15.10 -2.16
C PRO A 13 -5.56 -15.10 -3.36
N ARG A 14 -5.91 -15.86 -4.42
CA ARG A 14 -5.15 -16.00 -5.68
C ARG A 14 -4.91 -14.69 -6.44
N GLN A 15 -5.47 -13.59 -5.98
CA GLN A 15 -5.27 -12.27 -6.58
C GLN A 15 -4.10 -11.62 -5.86
N PHE A 16 -2.95 -11.62 -6.52
CA PHE A 16 -1.87 -10.70 -6.20
C PHE A 16 -2.51 -9.33 -5.95
N ARG A 17 -2.52 -8.87 -4.68
CA ARG A 17 -2.74 -7.45 -4.36
C ARG A 17 -1.92 -6.67 -5.38
N ARG A 18 -2.56 -5.74 -6.11
CA ARG A 18 -1.97 -4.98 -7.24
C ARG A 18 -0.46 -4.90 -7.08
N ARG A 19 0.32 -5.51 -7.97
CA ARG A 19 1.78 -5.37 -7.94
C ARG A 19 2.10 -3.91 -8.23
N TRP A 20 2.53 -3.20 -7.21
CA TRP A 20 3.03 -1.84 -7.35
C TRP A 20 4.53 -1.92 -7.60
N SER A 21 5.02 -1.19 -8.59
CA SER A 21 6.45 -0.99 -8.76
C SER A 21 7.01 -0.26 -7.53
N ASP A 22 8.29 -0.45 -7.25
CA ASP A 22 8.92 0.20 -6.10
C ASP A 22 8.97 1.72 -6.29
N GLU A 23 9.14 2.23 -7.51
CA GLU A 23 9.02 3.65 -7.84
C GLU A 23 7.63 4.21 -7.47
N PHE A 24 6.57 3.44 -7.71
CA PHE A 24 5.21 3.85 -7.38
C PHE A 24 5.00 3.90 -5.87
N LYS A 25 5.59 2.96 -5.12
CA LYS A 25 5.56 2.99 -3.66
C LYS A 25 6.35 4.17 -3.11
N GLU A 26 7.54 4.42 -3.64
CA GLU A 26 8.42 5.51 -3.21
C GLU A 26 7.74 6.87 -3.38
N ARG A 27 7.09 7.10 -4.53
CA ARG A 27 6.32 8.31 -4.77
C ARG A 27 5.13 8.46 -3.81
N ALA A 28 4.39 7.38 -3.58
CA ALA A 28 3.25 7.40 -2.66
C ALA A 28 3.68 7.68 -1.21
N VAL A 29 4.84 7.14 -0.79
CA VAL A 29 5.42 7.41 0.53
C VAL A 29 5.91 8.83 0.62
N ALA A 30 6.63 9.35 -0.37
CA ALA A 30 7.09 10.74 -0.39
C ALA A 30 5.90 11.72 -0.28
N GLU A 31 4.83 11.51 -1.05
CA GLU A 31 3.61 12.34 -0.98
C GLU A 31 2.95 12.26 0.40
N ALA A 32 2.98 11.10 1.05
CA ALA A 32 2.42 10.91 2.39
C ALA A 32 3.30 11.49 3.53
N MET A 33 4.57 11.73 3.28
CA MET A 33 5.51 12.32 4.24
C MET A 33 5.47 13.86 4.25
N GLU A 34 4.75 14.49 3.31
CA GLU A 34 4.60 15.94 3.29
C GLU A 34 3.76 16.43 4.49
N PRO A 35 4.17 17.50 5.19
CA PRO A 35 3.41 18.06 6.31
C PRO A 35 2.01 18.48 5.87
N GLY A 36 0.98 17.85 6.45
CA GLY A 36 -0.42 18.10 6.11
C GLY A 36 -1.00 17.19 5.02
N ALA A 37 -0.21 16.27 4.47
CA ALA A 37 -0.71 15.25 3.56
C ALA A 37 -1.64 14.26 4.29
N SER A 38 -2.80 13.99 3.69
CA SER A 38 -3.73 12.97 4.19
C SER A 38 -3.43 11.63 3.52
N VAL A 39 -2.92 10.68 4.31
CA VAL A 39 -2.70 9.29 3.87
C VAL A 39 -3.98 8.68 3.29
N SER A 40 -5.15 9.01 3.85
CA SER A 40 -6.45 8.55 3.34
C SER A 40 -6.80 9.14 1.97
N ALA A 41 -6.47 10.42 1.72
CA ALA A 41 -6.69 11.03 0.41
C ALA A 41 -5.79 10.40 -0.66
N ILE A 42 -4.53 10.14 -0.31
CA ILE A 42 -3.55 9.46 -1.18
C ILE A 42 -4.02 8.03 -1.45
N ALA A 43 -4.43 7.29 -0.42
CA ALA A 43 -4.98 5.94 -0.54
C ALA A 43 -6.23 5.87 -1.44
N HIS A 44 -7.16 6.81 -1.29
CA HIS A 44 -8.35 6.88 -2.14
C HIS A 44 -7.99 7.11 -3.61
N ARG A 45 -7.02 8.01 -3.88
CA ARG A 45 -6.53 8.32 -5.24
C ARG A 45 -5.86 7.12 -5.92
N ILE A 46 -5.12 6.31 -5.17
CA ILE A 46 -4.45 5.10 -5.68
C ILE A 46 -5.37 3.86 -5.69
N GLY A 47 -6.64 4.03 -5.35
CA GLY A 47 -7.66 2.99 -5.36
C GLY A 47 -7.55 2.00 -4.19
N ILE A 48 -6.86 2.38 -3.12
CA ILE A 48 -6.88 1.66 -1.84
C ILE A 48 -8.04 2.20 -1.02
N HIS A 49 -9.05 1.36 -0.83
CA HIS A 49 -10.09 1.64 0.13
C HIS A 49 -9.60 1.25 1.53
N LEU A 50 -9.19 2.23 2.35
CA LEU A 50 -9.03 2.00 3.78
C LEU A 50 -10.43 1.80 4.37
N THR A 51 -10.85 0.55 4.53
CA THR A 51 -11.92 0.24 5.49
C THR A 51 -11.35 0.48 6.89
N LEU A 52 -11.55 1.69 7.41
CA LEU A 52 -11.39 1.95 8.83
C LEU A 52 -12.60 1.33 9.54
N PRO A 53 -12.42 0.36 10.47
CA PRO A 53 -13.49 0.00 11.38
C PRO A 53 -13.82 1.23 12.24
N ARG A 54 -15.11 1.56 12.34
CA ARG A 54 -15.61 2.60 13.25
C ARG A 54 -15.40 2.23 14.71
#